data_AF-B9QAV9-F1
#
_entry.id   AF-B9QAV9-F1
#
_cell.length_a   1.000
_cell.length_b   1.000
_cell.length_c   1.000
_cell.angle_alpha   90.00
_cell.angle_beta   90.00
_cell.angle_gamma   90.00
#
_symmetry.space_group_name_H-M   'P 1'
#
loop_
_entity.id
_entity.type
_entity.pdbx_description
1 polymer ?
#
loop_
_entity_poly.entity_id
_entity_poly.type
_entity_poly.pdbx_seq_one_letter_code
_entity_poly.pdbx_strand_id
1 'polypeptide(L)'
;MVFGHYIPPLGLKNLHSYKYSSGGYTPLDKVMNPWWEFVASLVPPTVHPNVLTVVGFLCAIGAAVLQLTYSPTLSEEAPRWVYLAVALFFFLYQTFDAIDGKHARRNGLSSPLGQLFDHGCDIMLTTPLTLVSIAVITAGTGVTQHAIAMWSSQALQFIYMWWELHFHVFYAATGFIGVTEAQMGVMGMALISGTVGSWVWKYNLLQLLPSPFQDVVGSIMNIFHTELNGLFLVQVALVACNVPALLYDIVMGIARAPKRRLAACQVAGFVGYMALQGALWHTCLEGPWEARTSPGLIYFTVTTSYSILLLRICLSATCRFPFKLVNAPAIPFFLAAAGIVTSRWCREHRYALLTLVSLWNVAYLTDFLYTSVSDVCSSLEISCFRVEACKRKDGVNGGKSANSGAGESAPKELKRRGKAAMMQKEANTEDENIPDVAVSSRESRRRGA
;
A
#
# COMPACT_ATOMS: atom_id res chain seq x y z
N MET A 1 -5.85 23.75 -10.69
CA MET A 1 -6.59 22.76 -9.90
C MET A 1 -7.95 22.59 -10.54
N VAL A 2 -8.24 21.41 -11.05
CA VAL A 2 -9.50 21.11 -11.77
C VAL A 2 -10.62 20.79 -10.78
N PHE A 3 -10.31 20.10 -9.68
CA PHE A 3 -11.30 19.66 -8.69
C PHE A 3 -11.17 20.35 -7.31
N GLY A 4 -10.28 21.36 -7.21
CA GLY A 4 -10.00 22.08 -5.97
C GLY A 4 -9.07 21.33 -5.02
N HIS A 5 -9.00 21.77 -3.76
CA HIS A 5 -8.13 21.17 -2.75
C HIS A 5 -8.75 19.91 -2.13
N TYR A 6 -7.91 18.89 -1.93
CA TYR A 6 -8.33 17.60 -1.36
C TYR A 6 -8.08 17.51 0.14
N ILE A 7 -7.13 18.29 0.66
CA ILE A 7 -6.77 18.32 2.07
C ILE A 7 -7.44 19.55 2.71
N PRO A 8 -8.31 19.38 3.72
CA PRO A 8 -8.88 20.53 4.42
C PRO A 8 -7.80 21.26 5.23
N PRO A 9 -7.99 22.55 5.58
CA PRO A 9 -7.01 23.32 6.36
C PRO A 9 -6.60 22.65 7.68
N LEU A 10 -7.54 21.96 8.34
CA LEU A 10 -7.24 21.16 9.54
C LEU A 10 -6.27 20.01 9.26
N GLY A 11 -6.42 19.34 8.11
CA GLY A 11 -5.53 18.27 7.69
C GLY A 11 -4.10 18.75 7.47
N LEU A 12 -3.94 19.91 6.81
CA LEU A 12 -2.63 20.54 6.63
C LEU A 12 -1.98 20.90 7.97
N LYS A 13 -2.76 21.49 8.90
CA LYS A 13 -2.28 21.78 10.26
C LYS A 13 -1.81 20.52 11.00
N ASN A 14 -2.52 19.41 10.86
CA ASN A 14 -2.19 18.15 11.52
C ASN A 14 -0.86 17.55 11.05
N LEU A 15 -0.43 17.80 9.82
CA LEU A 15 0.83 17.30 9.27
C LEU A 15 2.06 17.75 10.07
N HIS A 16 2.04 18.97 10.63
CA HIS A 16 3.15 19.47 11.46
C HIS A 16 3.31 18.70 12.78
N SER A 17 2.25 18.01 13.22
CA SER A 17 2.25 17.17 14.43
C SER A 17 2.39 15.68 14.12
N TYR A 18 2.53 15.32 12.84
CA TYR A 18 2.59 13.94 12.41
C TYR A 18 3.88 13.29 12.91
N LYS A 19 3.73 12.10 13.49
CA LYS A 19 4.84 11.23 13.84
C LYS A 19 4.54 9.85 13.27
N TYR A 20 5.48 9.35 12.49
CA TYR A 20 5.42 8.00 11.98
C TYR A 20 5.54 7.00 13.13
N SER A 21 4.68 5.99 13.12
CA SER A 21 4.74 4.84 14.01
C SER A 21 4.63 3.59 13.14
N SER A 22 5.76 2.92 12.91
CA SER A 22 5.78 1.63 12.21
C SER A 22 5.20 0.53 13.09
N GLY A 23 4.64 -0.50 12.44
CA GLY A 23 4.46 -1.81 13.05
C GLY A 23 5.79 -2.50 13.39
N GLY A 24 5.71 -3.72 13.89
CA GLY A 24 6.89 -4.56 14.16
C GLY A 24 7.46 -5.19 12.89
N TYR A 25 8.72 -5.60 12.95
CA TYR A 25 9.42 -6.33 11.88
C TYR A 25 9.05 -7.82 11.88
N THR A 26 8.84 -8.37 10.69
CA THR A 26 8.67 -9.82 10.48
C THR A 26 10.02 -10.55 10.51
N PRO A 27 10.04 -11.90 10.50
CA PRO A 27 11.27 -12.66 10.38
C PRO A 27 12.05 -12.34 9.10
N LEU A 28 11.39 -12.24 7.92
CA LEU A 28 12.11 -11.91 6.69
C LEU A 28 12.59 -10.47 6.67
N ASP A 29 11.87 -9.53 7.29
CA ASP A 29 12.38 -8.16 7.42
C ASP A 29 13.73 -8.15 8.14
N LYS A 30 13.87 -8.92 9.22
CA LYS A 30 15.12 -9.02 9.99
C LYS A 30 16.25 -9.63 9.16
N VAL A 31 15.93 -10.62 8.32
CA VAL A 31 16.91 -11.28 7.42
C VAL A 31 17.36 -10.33 6.31
N MET A 32 16.44 -9.54 5.75
CA MET A 32 16.72 -8.61 4.66
C MET A 32 17.29 -7.27 5.13
N ASN A 33 17.11 -6.91 6.40
CA ASN A 33 17.56 -5.62 6.93
C ASN A 33 19.05 -5.33 6.72
N PRO A 34 20.00 -6.27 6.94
CA PRO A 34 21.42 -6.04 6.62
C PRO A 34 21.66 -5.70 5.15
N TRP A 35 20.93 -6.34 4.23
CA TRP A 35 20.99 -6.02 2.80
C TRP A 35 20.49 -4.60 2.54
N TRP A 36 19.34 -4.24 3.10
CA TRP A 36 18.79 -2.89 2.93
C TRP A 36 19.66 -1.81 3.54
N GLU A 37 20.25 -2.05 4.70
CA GLU A 37 21.20 -1.11 5.32
C GLU A 37 22.45 -0.94 4.47
N PHE A 38 22.99 -2.05 3.93
CA PHE A 38 24.11 -2.00 2.99
C PHE A 38 23.76 -1.18 1.74
N VAL A 39 22.64 -1.47 1.06
CA VAL A 39 22.27 -0.73 -0.15
C VAL A 39 21.96 0.74 0.16
N ALA A 40 21.23 1.02 1.24
CA ALA A 40 20.98 2.38 1.70
C ALA A 40 22.29 3.14 1.98
N SER A 41 23.33 2.43 2.44
CA SER A 41 24.65 3.01 2.70
C SER A 41 25.31 3.56 1.44
N LEU A 42 25.09 2.89 0.30
CA LEU A 42 25.66 3.21 -1.01
C LEU A 42 24.99 4.42 -1.68
N VAL A 43 23.73 4.72 -1.32
CA VAL A 43 23.01 5.85 -1.92
C VAL A 43 23.62 7.18 -1.46
N PRO A 44 24.06 8.07 -2.37
CA PRO A 44 24.61 9.37 -2.01
C PRO A 44 23.58 10.27 -1.28
N PRO A 45 24.00 11.13 -0.33
CA PRO A 45 23.10 12.04 0.38
C PRO A 45 22.46 13.12 -0.51
N THR A 46 22.91 13.27 -1.76
CA THR A 46 22.33 14.17 -2.74
C THR A 46 21.04 13.64 -3.38
N VAL A 47 20.73 12.35 -3.19
CA VAL A 47 19.53 11.71 -3.72
C VAL A 47 18.40 11.90 -2.73
N HIS A 48 17.29 12.49 -3.17
CA HIS A 48 16.11 12.61 -2.31
C HIS A 48 15.41 11.24 -2.16
N PRO A 49 14.92 10.85 -0.96
CA PRO A 49 14.26 9.56 -0.73
C PRO A 49 13.14 9.24 -1.73
N ASN A 50 12.27 10.22 -2.03
CA ASN A 50 11.17 10.03 -2.99
C ASN A 50 11.65 9.62 -4.40
N VAL A 51 12.91 9.90 -4.78
CA VAL A 51 13.47 9.41 -6.05
C VAL A 51 13.63 7.89 -6.00
N LEU A 52 14.05 7.34 -4.86
CA LEU A 52 14.16 5.89 -4.66
C LEU A 52 12.78 5.24 -4.76
N THR A 53 11.76 5.82 -4.12
CA THR A 53 10.37 5.39 -4.24
C THR A 53 9.90 5.38 -5.71
N VAL A 54 10.15 6.44 -6.47
CA VAL A 54 9.77 6.50 -7.90
C VAL A 54 10.52 5.45 -8.73
N VAL A 55 11.81 5.24 -8.48
CA VAL A 55 12.58 4.21 -9.19
C VAL A 55 12.04 2.82 -8.88
N GLY A 56 11.73 2.53 -7.61
CA GLY A 56 11.06 1.29 -7.21
C GLY A 56 9.70 1.12 -7.91
N PHE A 57 8.89 2.17 -7.93
CA PHE A 57 7.61 2.20 -8.62
C PHE A 57 7.74 1.89 -10.12
N LEU A 58 8.72 2.49 -10.80
CA LEU A 58 8.99 2.23 -12.22
C LEU A 58 9.46 0.79 -12.48
N CYS A 59 10.26 0.20 -11.59
CA CYS A 59 10.61 -1.22 -11.68
C CYS A 59 9.37 -2.11 -11.59
N ALA A 60 8.48 -1.84 -10.63
CA ALA A 60 7.23 -2.57 -10.44
C ALA A 60 6.28 -2.44 -11.64
N ILE A 61 6.12 -1.24 -12.21
CA ILE A 61 5.38 -1.02 -13.46
C ILE A 61 6.03 -1.76 -14.63
N GLY A 62 7.36 -1.72 -14.72
CA GLY A 62 8.12 -2.46 -15.73
C GLY A 62 7.84 -3.97 -15.68
N ALA A 63 7.82 -4.56 -14.47
CA ALA A 63 7.45 -5.96 -14.27
C ALA A 63 6.02 -6.25 -14.75
N ALA A 64 5.06 -5.39 -14.37
CA ALA A 64 3.67 -5.54 -14.77
C ALA A 64 3.48 -5.45 -16.28
N VAL A 65 4.02 -4.41 -16.92
CA VAL A 65 3.91 -4.23 -18.38
C VAL A 65 4.56 -5.40 -19.10
N LEU A 66 5.76 -5.80 -18.69
CA LEU A 66 6.48 -6.91 -19.31
C LEU A 66 5.68 -8.22 -19.21
N GLN A 67 5.25 -8.61 -18.01
CA GLN A 67 4.52 -9.85 -17.81
C GLN A 67 3.17 -9.85 -18.54
N LEU A 68 2.40 -8.76 -18.47
CA LEU A 68 1.07 -8.67 -19.06
C LEU A 68 1.09 -8.53 -20.59
N THR A 69 2.21 -8.12 -21.17
CA THR A 69 2.40 -8.14 -22.63
C THR A 69 2.52 -9.58 -23.14
N TYR A 70 3.22 -10.44 -22.41
CA TYR A 70 3.39 -11.85 -22.77
C TYR A 70 2.26 -12.75 -22.30
N SER A 71 1.56 -12.37 -21.23
CA SER A 71 0.42 -13.12 -20.70
C SER A 71 -0.79 -12.19 -20.41
N PRO A 72 -1.47 -11.71 -21.46
CA PRO A 72 -2.59 -10.79 -21.32
C PRO A 72 -3.83 -11.42 -20.69
N THR A 73 -4.03 -12.74 -20.78
CA THR A 73 -5.12 -13.45 -20.08
C THR A 73 -4.64 -14.18 -18.82
N LEU A 74 -3.42 -13.88 -18.35
CA LEU A 74 -2.80 -14.46 -17.16
C LEU A 74 -2.65 -15.99 -17.22
N SER A 75 -2.83 -16.61 -18.39
CA SER A 75 -2.87 -18.06 -18.59
C SER A 75 -1.81 -18.57 -19.56
N GLU A 76 -1.27 -17.67 -20.38
CA GLU A 76 -0.24 -17.93 -21.36
C GLU A 76 1.12 -18.17 -20.70
N GLU A 77 1.90 -19.07 -21.29
CA GLU A 77 3.27 -19.30 -20.87
C GLU A 77 4.19 -18.26 -21.53
N ALA A 78 4.73 -17.35 -20.73
CA ALA A 78 5.71 -16.38 -21.18
C ALA A 78 7.08 -17.06 -21.39
N PRO A 79 7.96 -16.49 -22.24
CA PRO A 79 9.33 -16.94 -22.33
C PRO A 79 10.04 -16.92 -20.97
N ARG A 80 10.86 -17.94 -20.68
CA ARG A 80 11.53 -18.10 -19.37
C ARG A 80 12.25 -16.84 -18.86
N TRP A 81 12.90 -16.10 -19.75
CA TRP A 81 13.62 -14.87 -19.39
C TRP A 81 12.68 -13.76 -18.86
N VAL A 82 11.41 -13.75 -19.27
CA VAL A 82 10.40 -12.79 -18.79
C VAL A 82 10.17 -12.98 -17.30
N TYR A 83 9.99 -14.23 -16.86
CA TYR A 83 9.80 -14.53 -15.44
C TYR A 83 11.04 -14.17 -14.61
N LEU A 84 12.25 -14.41 -15.13
CA LEU A 84 13.49 -14.02 -14.46
C LEU A 84 13.64 -12.49 -14.38
N ALA A 85 13.26 -11.76 -15.43
CA ALA A 85 13.25 -10.30 -15.43
C ALA A 85 12.21 -9.74 -14.44
N VAL A 86 11.03 -10.37 -14.35
CA VAL A 86 10.00 -10.03 -13.35
C VAL A 86 10.53 -10.24 -11.93
N ALA A 87 11.20 -11.36 -11.65
CA ALA A 87 11.82 -11.60 -10.34
C ALA A 87 12.86 -10.52 -10.00
N LEU A 88 13.70 -10.13 -10.97
CA LEU A 88 14.66 -9.04 -10.80
C LEU A 88 13.97 -7.70 -10.51
N PHE A 89 12.94 -7.35 -11.27
CA PHE A 89 12.22 -6.09 -11.06
C PHE A 89 11.48 -6.05 -9.72
N PHE A 90 10.91 -7.16 -9.26
CA PHE A 90 10.35 -7.25 -7.91
C PHE A 90 11.43 -7.07 -6.84
N PHE A 91 12.59 -7.68 -7.01
CA PHE A 91 13.72 -7.52 -6.08
C PHE A 91 14.20 -6.07 -6.01
N LEU A 92 14.30 -5.40 -7.17
CA LEU A 92 14.65 -3.99 -7.24
C LEU A 92 13.59 -3.11 -6.58
N TYR A 93 12.31 -3.30 -6.91
CA TYR A 93 11.20 -2.58 -6.28
C TYR A 93 11.24 -2.73 -4.75
N GLN A 94 11.26 -3.96 -4.26
CA GLN A 94 11.30 -4.29 -2.84
C GLN A 94 12.55 -3.73 -2.13
N THR A 95 13.69 -3.68 -2.82
CA THR A 95 14.89 -3.05 -2.28
C THR A 95 14.74 -1.54 -2.22
N PHE A 96 14.28 -0.87 -3.28
CA PHE A 96 14.16 0.59 -3.33
C PHE A 96 13.13 1.12 -2.34
N ASP A 97 12.01 0.42 -2.21
CA ASP A 97 10.96 0.63 -1.21
C ASP A 97 11.54 0.58 0.22
N ALA A 98 12.18 -0.53 0.59
CA ALA A 98 12.71 -0.69 1.94
C ALA A 98 13.84 0.29 2.32
N ILE A 99 14.62 0.78 1.35
CA ILE A 99 15.73 1.70 1.62
C ILE A 99 15.31 3.16 1.65
N ASP A 100 14.16 3.56 1.10
CA ASP A 100 13.82 4.98 0.99
C ASP A 100 13.69 5.65 2.37
N GLY A 101 13.00 5.01 3.31
CA GLY A 101 12.82 5.48 4.67
C GLY A 101 14.10 5.34 5.48
N LYS A 102 14.93 4.33 5.20
CA LYS A 102 16.25 4.18 5.84
C LYS A 102 17.18 5.32 5.41
N HIS A 103 17.19 5.61 4.12
CA HIS A 103 17.94 6.72 3.55
C HIS A 103 17.42 8.08 4.06
N ALA A 104 16.10 8.24 4.17
CA ALA A 104 15.47 9.44 4.74
C ALA A 104 15.89 9.66 6.19
N ARG A 105 15.81 8.62 7.04
CA ARG A 105 16.21 8.70 8.46
C ARG A 105 17.69 9.02 8.61
N ARG A 106 18.56 8.38 7.82
CA ARG A 106 20.02 8.60 7.87
C ARG A 106 20.40 10.04 7.53
N ASN A 107 19.69 10.67 6.60
CA ASN A 107 19.99 12.03 6.12
C ASN A 107 19.11 13.12 6.74
N GLY A 108 18.24 12.79 7.69
CA GLY A 108 17.32 13.75 8.30
C GLY A 108 16.25 14.30 7.34
N LEU A 109 15.89 13.53 6.31
CA LEU A 109 14.91 13.87 5.27
C LEU A 109 13.54 13.20 5.49
N SER A 110 13.31 12.59 6.66
CA SER A 110 12.02 11.99 7.01
C SER A 110 10.92 13.05 7.07
N SER A 111 9.83 12.84 6.34
CA SER A 111 8.68 13.74 6.32
C SER A 111 7.35 12.98 6.17
N PRO A 112 6.22 13.57 6.59
CA PRO A 112 4.89 13.01 6.31
C PRO A 112 4.62 12.86 4.80
N LEU A 113 5.20 13.73 3.98
CA LEU A 113 5.13 13.62 2.52
C LEU A 113 5.80 12.35 2.02
N GLY A 114 7.01 12.05 2.50
CA GLY A 114 7.74 10.85 2.07
C GLY A 114 6.93 9.57 2.29
N GLN A 115 6.30 9.44 3.45
CA GLN A 115 5.42 8.31 3.74
C GLN A 115 4.14 8.30 2.90
N LEU A 116 3.48 9.45 2.72
CA LEU A 116 2.30 9.54 1.86
C LEU A 116 2.64 9.15 0.42
N PHE A 117 3.85 9.50 -0.03
CA PHE A 117 4.35 9.21 -1.36
C PHE A 117 4.65 7.71 -1.54
N ASP A 118 5.35 7.11 -0.57
CA ASP A 118 5.65 5.68 -0.47
C ASP A 118 4.39 4.81 -0.46
N HIS A 119 3.55 4.99 0.55
CA HIS A 119 2.27 4.28 0.68
C HIS A 119 1.36 4.51 -0.54
N GLY A 120 1.42 5.72 -1.14
CA GLY A 120 0.67 6.05 -2.33
C GLY A 120 1.11 5.22 -3.56
N CYS A 121 2.41 5.05 -3.74
CA CYS A 121 2.96 4.20 -4.79
C CYS A 121 2.53 2.73 -4.60
N ASP A 122 2.61 2.20 -3.38
CA ASP A 122 2.17 0.84 -3.04
C ASP A 122 0.70 0.58 -3.36
N ILE A 123 -0.18 1.54 -3.02
CA ILE A 123 -1.61 1.46 -3.35
C ILE A 123 -1.82 1.37 -4.87
N MET A 124 -1.07 2.15 -5.64
CA MET A 124 -1.16 2.14 -7.11
C MET A 124 -0.63 0.84 -7.72
N LEU A 125 0.35 0.20 -7.08
CA LEU A 125 0.97 -1.05 -7.53
C LEU A 125 0.27 -2.31 -7.06
N THR A 126 -0.56 -2.24 -6.03
CA THR A 126 -1.23 -3.41 -5.42
C THR A 126 -1.94 -4.28 -6.48
N THR A 127 -2.72 -3.65 -7.37
CA THR A 127 -3.42 -4.40 -8.44
C THR A 127 -2.46 -4.93 -9.51
N PRO A 128 -1.61 -4.11 -10.16
CA PRO A 128 -0.64 -4.59 -11.14
C PRO A 128 0.24 -5.75 -10.64
N LEU A 129 0.78 -5.65 -9.43
CA LEU A 129 1.63 -6.70 -8.87
C LEU A 129 0.84 -7.97 -8.53
N THR A 130 -0.43 -7.83 -8.14
CA THR A 130 -1.32 -9.00 -7.99
C THR A 130 -1.56 -9.68 -9.35
N LEU A 131 -1.80 -8.91 -10.41
CA LEU A 131 -1.95 -9.47 -11.76
C LEU A 131 -0.69 -10.21 -12.21
N VAL A 132 0.49 -9.66 -11.92
CA VAL A 132 1.76 -10.35 -12.16
C VAL A 132 1.82 -11.66 -11.37
N SER A 133 1.45 -11.65 -10.09
CA SER A 133 1.47 -12.87 -9.26
C SER A 133 0.59 -14.00 -9.82
N ILE A 134 -0.55 -13.66 -10.43
CA ILE A 134 -1.44 -14.62 -11.11
C ILE A 134 -0.82 -15.10 -12.43
N ALA A 135 -0.22 -14.18 -13.20
CA ALA A 135 0.37 -14.50 -14.51
C ALA A 135 1.65 -15.35 -14.40
N VAL A 136 2.50 -15.13 -13.38
CA VAL A 136 3.74 -15.91 -13.22
C VAL A 136 3.47 -17.39 -12.98
N ILE A 137 2.31 -17.72 -12.39
CA ILE A 137 1.87 -19.11 -12.21
C ILE A 137 0.88 -19.58 -13.28
N THR A 138 0.56 -18.74 -14.28
CA THR A 138 -0.37 -19.04 -15.39
C THR A 138 -1.79 -19.44 -14.94
N ALA A 139 -2.27 -18.82 -13.87
CA ALA A 139 -3.52 -19.16 -13.21
C ALA A 139 -4.78 -18.75 -13.98
N GLY A 140 -4.65 -17.80 -14.93
CA GLY A 140 -5.74 -17.29 -15.76
C GLY A 140 -6.62 -16.23 -15.10
N THR A 141 -7.62 -15.74 -15.84
CA THR A 141 -8.57 -14.71 -15.39
C THR A 141 -9.83 -15.24 -14.73
N GLY A 142 -9.90 -16.52 -14.39
CA GLY A 142 -11.12 -17.11 -13.84
C GLY A 142 -11.56 -16.46 -12.51
N VAL A 143 -12.87 -16.52 -12.23
CA VAL A 143 -13.47 -15.96 -11.00
C VAL A 143 -12.76 -16.39 -9.72
N THR A 144 -12.28 -17.63 -9.64
CA THR A 144 -11.53 -18.13 -8.48
C THR A 144 -10.25 -17.35 -8.24
N GLN A 145 -9.48 -17.05 -9.30
CA GLN A 145 -8.23 -16.30 -9.17
C GLN A 145 -8.51 -14.86 -8.73
N HIS A 146 -9.58 -14.25 -9.26
CA HIS A 146 -10.03 -12.96 -8.80
C HIS A 146 -10.45 -13.00 -7.32
N ALA A 147 -11.33 -13.94 -6.95
CA ALA A 147 -11.89 -14.06 -5.61
C ALA A 147 -10.84 -14.39 -4.55
N ILE A 148 -9.74 -15.06 -4.90
CA ILE A 148 -8.67 -15.41 -3.96
C ILE A 148 -7.55 -14.37 -4.01
N ALA A 149 -6.89 -14.19 -5.15
CA ALA A 149 -5.68 -13.36 -5.21
C ALA A 149 -6.00 -11.86 -5.12
N MET A 150 -6.98 -11.36 -5.90
CA MET A 150 -7.33 -9.92 -5.89
C MET A 150 -7.97 -9.50 -4.57
N TRP A 151 -8.88 -10.31 -4.02
CA TRP A 151 -9.43 -10.02 -2.70
C TRP A 151 -8.37 -10.06 -1.61
N SER A 152 -7.48 -11.06 -1.63
CA SER A 152 -6.42 -11.16 -0.63
C SER A 152 -5.55 -9.90 -0.59
N SER A 153 -4.97 -9.52 -1.73
CA SER A 153 -4.06 -8.37 -1.81
C SER A 153 -4.77 -7.05 -1.57
N GLN A 154 -5.91 -6.82 -2.23
CA GLN A 154 -6.61 -5.55 -2.13
C GLN A 154 -7.26 -5.34 -0.77
N ALA A 155 -7.78 -6.39 -0.13
CA ALA A 155 -8.34 -6.31 1.22
C ALA A 155 -7.26 -6.11 2.28
N LEU A 156 -6.07 -6.70 2.12
CA LEU A 156 -4.95 -6.45 3.02
C LEU A 156 -4.49 -4.99 2.94
N GLN A 157 -4.27 -4.46 1.72
CA GLN A 157 -3.89 -3.05 1.60
C GLN A 157 -4.97 -2.10 2.13
N PHE A 158 -6.25 -2.42 1.90
CA PHE A 158 -7.37 -1.68 2.50
C PHE A 158 -7.33 -1.74 4.03
N ILE A 159 -7.13 -2.92 4.63
CA ILE A 159 -7.16 -3.07 6.09
C ILE A 159 -6.00 -2.28 6.73
N TYR A 160 -4.81 -2.25 6.11
CA TYR A 160 -3.68 -1.47 6.62
C TYR A 160 -3.99 0.04 6.65
N MET A 161 -4.53 0.57 5.56
CA MET A 161 -4.97 1.98 5.46
C MET A 161 -6.13 2.29 6.41
N TRP A 162 -7.08 1.37 6.53
CA TRP A 162 -8.24 1.54 7.39
C TRP A 162 -7.86 1.50 8.88
N TRP A 163 -6.90 0.67 9.27
CA TRP A 163 -6.35 0.69 10.63
C TRP A 163 -5.62 2.00 10.92
N GLU A 164 -4.79 2.50 9.99
CA GLU A 164 -4.13 3.80 10.17
C GLU A 164 -5.16 4.94 10.29
N LEU A 165 -6.25 4.89 9.53
CA LEU A 165 -7.34 5.86 9.59
C LEU A 165 -7.99 5.94 11.00
N HIS A 166 -8.25 4.79 11.63
CA HIS A 166 -8.97 4.74 12.92
C HIS A 166 -8.06 4.80 14.14
N PHE A 167 -6.81 4.33 14.03
CA PHE A 167 -5.93 4.14 15.17
C PHE A 167 -4.60 4.91 15.06
N HIS A 168 -4.33 5.56 13.93
CA HIS A 168 -3.11 6.34 13.68
C HIS A 168 -1.81 5.54 13.81
N VAL A 169 -1.89 4.22 13.67
CA VAL A 169 -0.75 3.32 13.63
C VAL A 169 -0.87 2.48 12.37
N PHE A 170 0.20 2.45 11.58
CA PHE A 170 0.26 1.68 10.34
C PHE A 170 0.83 0.29 10.65
N TYR A 171 -0.04 -0.72 10.60
CA TYR A 171 0.32 -2.13 10.81
C TYR A 171 0.27 -2.87 9.48
N ALA A 172 1.41 -2.97 8.79
CA ALA A 172 1.56 -3.74 7.55
C ALA A 172 2.06 -5.19 7.77
N ALA A 173 2.09 -5.64 9.03
CA ALA A 173 2.56 -6.96 9.39
C ALA A 173 1.78 -7.53 10.59
N THR A 174 1.52 -8.84 10.55
CA THR A 174 0.91 -9.61 11.63
C THR A 174 1.93 -10.10 12.67
N GLY A 175 3.20 -9.72 12.52
CA GLY A 175 4.35 -10.17 13.31
C GLY A 175 5.11 -11.33 12.68
N PHE A 176 4.43 -12.24 11.96
CA PHE A 176 5.06 -13.35 11.24
C PHE A 176 4.99 -13.20 9.72
N ILE A 177 3.89 -12.64 9.21
CA ILE A 177 3.66 -12.41 7.78
C ILE A 177 3.36 -10.93 7.57
N GLY A 178 4.06 -10.32 6.62
CA GLY A 178 3.84 -8.96 6.16
C GLY A 178 4.05 -8.85 4.65
N VAL A 179 4.29 -7.62 4.19
CA VAL A 179 4.45 -7.30 2.78
C VAL A 179 5.71 -7.95 2.18
N THR A 180 6.81 -8.01 2.94
CA THR A 180 8.07 -8.63 2.51
C THR A 180 7.90 -10.10 2.17
N GLU A 181 7.20 -10.89 3.00
CA GLU A 181 6.91 -12.31 2.72
C GLU A 181 6.11 -12.49 1.43
N ALA A 182 5.10 -11.64 1.20
CA ALA A 182 4.29 -11.70 -0.01
C ALA A 182 5.14 -11.38 -1.26
N GLN A 183 5.95 -10.31 -1.22
CA GLN A 183 6.84 -9.93 -2.32
C GLN A 183 7.87 -11.02 -2.62
N MET A 184 8.52 -11.59 -1.59
CA MET A 184 9.47 -12.69 -1.72
C MET A 184 8.80 -13.97 -2.25
N GLY A 185 7.55 -14.23 -1.87
CA GLY A 185 6.74 -15.31 -2.43
C GLY A 185 6.53 -15.15 -3.93
N VAL A 186 6.13 -13.95 -4.39
CA VAL A 186 5.96 -13.68 -5.84
C VAL A 186 7.29 -13.77 -6.59
N MET A 187 8.39 -13.27 -6.02
CA MET A 187 9.73 -13.46 -6.58
C MET A 187 10.09 -14.94 -6.71
N GLY A 188 9.85 -15.74 -5.67
CA GLY A 188 10.09 -17.19 -5.68
C GLY A 188 9.26 -17.89 -6.75
N MET A 189 7.98 -17.54 -6.88
CA MET A 189 7.11 -18.09 -7.93
C MET A 189 7.64 -17.75 -9.33
N ALA A 190 8.07 -16.51 -9.55
CA ALA A 190 8.65 -16.08 -10.81
C ALA A 190 9.97 -16.80 -11.12
N LEU A 191 10.84 -16.99 -10.12
CA LEU A 191 12.09 -17.76 -10.28
C LEU A 191 11.82 -19.22 -10.64
N ILE A 192 10.84 -19.87 -10.00
CA ILE A 192 10.42 -21.24 -10.32
C ILE A 192 9.92 -21.31 -11.77
N SER A 193 9.03 -20.40 -12.18
CA SER A 193 8.52 -20.34 -13.56
C SER A 193 9.62 -20.05 -14.59
N GLY A 194 10.60 -19.21 -14.25
CA GLY A 194 11.72 -18.88 -15.14
C GLY A 194 12.75 -19.99 -15.28
N THR A 195 12.98 -20.78 -14.23
CA THR A 195 14.00 -21.84 -14.23
C THR A 195 13.46 -23.18 -14.72
N VAL A 196 12.33 -23.62 -14.17
CA VAL A 196 11.69 -24.91 -14.49
C VAL A 196 10.70 -24.78 -15.64
N GLY A 197 9.97 -23.67 -15.68
CA GLY A 197 8.83 -23.43 -16.57
C GLY A 197 7.52 -23.33 -15.80
N SER A 198 6.58 -22.54 -16.30
CA SER A 198 5.27 -22.31 -15.68
C SER A 198 4.39 -23.57 -15.60
N TRP A 199 4.63 -24.55 -16.45
CA TRP A 199 3.91 -25.83 -16.46
C TRP A 199 3.93 -26.54 -15.08
N VAL A 200 4.96 -26.30 -14.26
CA VAL A 200 5.10 -26.91 -12.93
C VAL A 200 3.91 -26.61 -12.02
N TRP A 201 3.28 -25.45 -12.16
CA TRP A 201 2.12 -25.04 -11.36
C TRP A 201 0.86 -25.84 -11.70
N LYS A 202 0.80 -26.41 -12.90
CA LYS A 202 -0.31 -27.24 -13.39
C LYS A 202 0.00 -28.74 -13.31
N TYR A 203 1.19 -29.12 -12.84
CA TYR A 203 1.56 -30.51 -12.68
C TYR A 203 0.66 -31.20 -11.63
N ASN A 204 0.15 -32.39 -11.97
CA ASN A 204 -0.72 -33.15 -11.08
C ASN A 204 0.09 -33.81 -9.96
N LEU A 205 0.06 -33.20 -8.79
CA LEU A 205 0.80 -33.63 -7.61
C LEU A 205 0.21 -34.89 -6.97
N LEU A 206 -1.00 -35.30 -7.34
CA LEU A 206 -1.58 -36.56 -6.86
C LEU A 206 -0.68 -37.75 -7.22
N GLN A 207 -0.01 -37.68 -8.37
CA GLN A 207 0.91 -38.71 -8.86
C GLN A 207 2.16 -38.87 -7.99
N LEU A 208 2.47 -37.88 -7.14
CA LEU A 208 3.62 -37.92 -6.23
C LEU A 208 3.29 -38.62 -4.90
N LEU A 209 2.02 -38.87 -4.60
CA LEU A 209 1.61 -39.53 -3.36
C LEU A 209 1.73 -41.07 -3.46
N PRO A 210 1.99 -41.80 -2.37
CA PRO A 210 1.89 -43.27 -2.36
C PRO A 210 0.45 -43.73 -2.66
N SER A 211 0.29 -44.91 -3.29
CA SER A 211 -1.01 -45.40 -3.79
C SER A 211 -2.17 -45.37 -2.78
N PRO A 212 -2.01 -45.70 -1.47
CA PRO A 212 -3.14 -45.65 -0.54
C PRO A 212 -3.67 -44.22 -0.30
N PHE A 213 -2.80 -43.21 -0.45
CA PHE A 213 -3.19 -41.81 -0.30
C PHE A 213 -3.75 -41.22 -1.59
N GLN A 214 -3.37 -41.74 -2.76
CA GLN A 214 -3.88 -41.27 -4.05
C GLN A 214 -5.39 -41.42 -4.15
N ASP A 215 -5.95 -42.58 -3.76
CA ASP A 215 -7.39 -42.83 -3.85
C ASP A 215 -8.20 -41.93 -2.91
N VAL A 216 -7.71 -41.78 -1.67
CA VAL A 216 -8.36 -40.94 -0.65
C VAL A 216 -8.32 -39.47 -1.06
N VAL A 217 -7.14 -38.96 -1.40
CA VAL A 217 -6.97 -37.55 -1.79
C VAL A 217 -7.68 -37.27 -3.11
N GLY A 218 -7.58 -38.17 -4.09
CA GLY A 218 -8.29 -38.06 -5.37
C GLY A 218 -9.81 -37.99 -5.18
N SER A 219 -10.37 -38.81 -4.28
CA SER A 219 -11.80 -38.75 -3.95
C SER A 219 -12.20 -37.40 -3.36
N ILE A 220 -11.40 -36.85 -2.45
CA ILE A 220 -11.63 -35.51 -1.87
C ILE A 220 -11.59 -34.43 -2.94
N MET A 221 -10.56 -34.44 -3.80
CA MET A 221 -10.39 -33.43 -4.85
C MET A 221 -11.55 -33.48 -5.87
N ASN A 222 -12.05 -34.67 -6.21
CA ASN A 222 -13.22 -34.84 -7.07
C ASN A 222 -14.51 -34.28 -6.45
N ILE A 223 -14.72 -34.43 -5.14
CA ILE A 223 -15.88 -33.84 -4.44
C ILE A 223 -15.89 -32.31 -4.60
N PHE A 224 -14.72 -31.68 -4.57
CA PHE A 224 -14.58 -30.23 -4.71
C PHE A 224 -14.39 -29.77 -6.16
N HIS A 225 -14.48 -30.67 -7.14
CA HIS A 225 -14.23 -30.38 -8.56
C HIS A 225 -12.92 -29.62 -8.80
N THR A 226 -11.85 -30.02 -8.09
CA THR A 226 -10.55 -29.36 -8.15
C THR A 226 -9.43 -30.37 -8.37
N GLU A 227 -8.25 -29.91 -8.75
CA GLU A 227 -7.07 -30.74 -9.01
C GLU A 227 -5.96 -30.42 -8.02
N LEU A 228 -5.27 -31.46 -7.52
CA LEU A 228 -4.12 -31.25 -6.65
C LEU A 228 -2.91 -30.85 -7.49
N ASN A 229 -2.75 -29.55 -7.70
CA ASN A 229 -1.64 -28.96 -8.44
C ASN A 229 -1.03 -27.77 -7.68
N GLY A 230 0.04 -27.20 -8.22
CA GLY A 230 0.70 -26.05 -7.61
C GLY A 230 -0.20 -24.82 -7.47
N LEU A 231 -1.12 -24.59 -8.42
CA LEU A 231 -2.10 -23.51 -8.33
C LEU A 231 -3.00 -23.65 -7.10
N PHE A 232 -3.52 -24.86 -6.87
CA PHE A 232 -4.33 -25.16 -5.69
C PHE A 232 -3.55 -24.91 -4.40
N LEU A 233 -2.29 -25.35 -4.33
CA LEU A 233 -1.45 -25.12 -3.14
C LEU A 233 -1.21 -23.63 -2.87
N VAL A 234 -0.92 -22.83 -3.90
CA VAL A 234 -0.74 -21.37 -3.76
C VAL A 234 -2.03 -20.72 -3.27
N GLN A 235 -3.19 -21.10 -3.81
CA GLN A 235 -4.48 -20.57 -3.40
C GLN A 235 -4.82 -20.92 -1.94
N VAL A 236 -4.62 -22.18 -1.54
CA VAL A 236 -4.83 -22.63 -0.16
C VAL A 236 -3.90 -21.88 0.79
N ALA A 237 -2.63 -21.72 0.43
CA ALA A 237 -1.67 -20.94 1.23
C ALA A 237 -2.11 -19.49 1.40
N LEU A 238 -2.52 -18.81 0.31
CA LEU A 238 -3.04 -17.44 0.38
C LEU A 238 -4.26 -17.32 1.29
N VAL A 239 -5.23 -18.23 1.15
CA VAL A 239 -6.44 -18.24 2.00
C VAL A 239 -6.08 -18.49 3.46
N ALA A 240 -5.25 -19.51 3.73
CA ALA A 240 -4.85 -19.89 5.08
C ALA A 240 -4.07 -18.79 5.80
N CYS A 241 -3.21 -18.05 5.10
CA CYS A 241 -2.43 -16.96 5.67
C CYS A 241 -3.26 -15.68 5.84
N ASN A 242 -4.06 -15.30 4.84
CA ASN A 242 -4.65 -13.96 4.79
C ASN A 242 -6.04 -13.87 5.42
N VAL A 243 -6.89 -14.90 5.25
CA VAL A 243 -8.28 -14.83 5.74
C VAL A 243 -8.35 -14.72 7.27
N PRO A 244 -7.61 -15.52 8.07
CA PRO A 244 -7.64 -15.36 9.52
C PRO A 244 -7.16 -13.98 9.99
N ALA A 245 -6.10 -13.45 9.36
CA ALA A 245 -5.58 -12.11 9.65
C ALA A 245 -6.62 -11.03 9.36
N LEU A 246 -7.21 -11.05 8.16
CA LEU A 246 -8.26 -10.12 7.75
C LEU A 246 -9.47 -10.16 8.67
N LEU A 247 -9.95 -11.37 9.01
CA LEU A 247 -11.10 -11.54 9.91
C LEU A 247 -10.79 -10.98 11.31
N TYR A 248 -9.61 -11.30 11.85
CA TYR A 248 -9.18 -10.77 13.13
C TYR A 248 -9.12 -9.25 13.12
N ASP A 249 -8.47 -8.66 12.10
CA ASP A 249 -8.27 -7.22 11.99
C ASP A 249 -9.59 -6.47 11.78
N ILE A 250 -10.53 -7.03 11.02
CA ILE A 250 -11.87 -6.46 10.85
C ILE A 250 -12.65 -6.52 12.16
N VAL A 251 -12.73 -7.69 12.80
CA VAL A 251 -13.52 -7.88 14.03
C VAL A 251 -12.95 -7.01 15.15
N MET A 252 -11.65 -7.07 15.39
CA MET A 252 -10.99 -6.30 16.44
C MET A 252 -10.99 -4.81 16.14
N GLY A 253 -10.78 -4.43 14.88
CA GLY A 253 -10.83 -3.04 14.44
C GLY A 253 -12.21 -2.43 14.65
N ILE A 254 -13.28 -3.13 14.26
CA ILE A 254 -14.66 -2.65 14.49
C ILE A 254 -14.97 -2.57 15.98
N ALA A 255 -14.55 -3.57 16.77
CA ALA A 255 -14.79 -3.58 18.21
C ALA A 255 -14.08 -2.42 18.94
N ARG A 256 -12.89 -2.03 18.47
CA ARG A 256 -12.06 -0.97 19.08
C ARG A 256 -12.29 0.42 18.50
N ALA A 257 -12.89 0.53 17.31
CA ALA A 257 -13.07 1.81 16.64
C ALA A 257 -13.91 2.77 17.49
N PRO A 258 -13.50 4.06 17.63
CA PRO A 258 -14.27 5.06 18.36
C PRO A 258 -15.71 5.21 17.82
N LYS A 259 -15.88 5.04 16.50
CA LYS A 259 -17.17 5.09 15.80
C LYS A 259 -17.47 3.76 15.11
N ARG A 260 -17.81 2.73 15.90
CA ARG A 260 -18.05 1.35 15.42
C ARG A 260 -18.95 1.24 14.19
N ARG A 261 -20.08 1.96 14.17
CA ARG A 261 -21.02 1.95 13.03
C ARG A 261 -20.38 2.47 11.75
N LEU A 262 -19.64 3.57 11.83
CA LEU A 262 -18.94 4.15 10.68
C LEU A 262 -17.84 3.19 10.18
N ALA A 263 -17.07 2.63 11.10
CA ALA A 263 -16.02 1.67 10.81
C ALA A 263 -16.59 0.43 10.07
N ALA A 264 -17.69 -0.13 10.57
CA ALA A 264 -18.41 -1.24 9.93
C ALA A 264 -18.98 -0.86 8.56
N CYS A 265 -19.57 0.33 8.41
CA CYS A 265 -20.06 0.80 7.11
C CYS A 265 -18.96 0.95 6.06
N GLN A 266 -17.75 1.39 6.46
CA GLN A 266 -16.61 1.49 5.55
C GLN A 266 -16.14 0.12 5.07
N VAL A 267 -16.07 -0.88 5.98
CA VAL A 267 -15.75 -2.27 5.61
C VAL A 267 -16.82 -2.84 4.69
N ALA A 268 -18.11 -2.67 5.02
CA ALA A 268 -19.21 -3.13 4.18
C ALA A 268 -19.21 -2.46 2.79
N GLY A 269 -18.89 -1.17 2.72
CA GLY A 269 -18.73 -0.44 1.46
C GLY A 269 -17.58 -1.00 0.62
N PHE A 270 -16.44 -1.32 1.24
CA PHE A 270 -15.32 -1.95 0.55
C PHE A 270 -15.66 -3.36 0.05
N VAL A 271 -16.33 -4.19 0.86
CA VAL A 271 -16.82 -5.51 0.44
C VAL A 271 -17.78 -5.40 -0.75
N GLY A 272 -18.70 -4.42 -0.74
CA GLY A 272 -19.59 -4.14 -1.87
C GLY A 272 -18.84 -3.71 -3.13
N TYR A 273 -17.80 -2.87 -2.98
CA TYR A 273 -16.91 -2.50 -4.08
C TYR A 273 -16.20 -3.71 -4.68
N MET A 274 -15.61 -4.57 -3.85
CA MET A 274 -14.91 -5.78 -4.30
C MET A 274 -15.84 -6.79 -4.96
N ALA A 275 -17.06 -6.94 -4.46
CA ALA A 275 -18.07 -7.80 -5.07
C ALA A 275 -18.48 -7.30 -6.47
N LEU A 276 -18.71 -5.98 -6.61
CA LEU A 276 -19.04 -5.39 -7.91
C LEU A 276 -17.85 -5.46 -8.89
N GLN A 277 -16.64 -5.21 -8.41
CA GLN A 277 -15.42 -5.38 -9.19
C GLN A 277 -15.27 -6.81 -9.71
N GLY A 278 -15.53 -7.81 -8.86
CA GLY A 278 -15.50 -9.23 -9.26
C GLY A 278 -16.61 -9.59 -10.24
N ALA A 279 -17.82 -9.07 -10.07
CA ALA A 279 -18.90 -9.26 -11.02
C ALA A 279 -18.58 -8.64 -12.40
N LEU A 280 -18.00 -7.43 -12.42
CA LEU A 280 -17.53 -6.79 -13.64
C LEU A 280 -16.42 -7.63 -14.30
N TRP A 281 -15.43 -8.05 -13.52
CA TRP A 281 -14.32 -8.89 -13.99
C TRP A 281 -14.83 -10.16 -14.67
N HIS A 282 -15.70 -10.90 -13.99
CA HIS A 282 -16.32 -12.12 -14.52
C HIS A 282 -17.11 -11.84 -15.80
N THR A 283 -17.99 -10.83 -15.79
CA THR A 283 -18.81 -10.46 -16.96
C THR A 283 -17.98 -10.06 -18.18
N CYS A 284 -16.81 -9.44 -17.96
CA CYS A 284 -15.99 -8.92 -19.04
C CYS A 284 -14.92 -9.89 -19.55
N LEU A 285 -14.44 -10.83 -18.72
CA LEU A 285 -13.28 -11.67 -19.03
C LEU A 285 -13.60 -13.16 -19.13
N GLU A 286 -14.79 -13.61 -18.71
CA GLU A 286 -15.23 -14.98 -18.94
C GLU A 286 -16.09 -15.12 -20.21
N GLY A 287 -16.13 -16.34 -20.75
CA GLY A 287 -16.83 -16.67 -21.98
C GLY A 287 -15.92 -16.84 -23.22
N PRO A 288 -16.52 -17.04 -24.41
CA PRO A 288 -15.81 -17.17 -25.68
C PRO A 288 -14.95 -15.94 -25.98
N TRP A 289 -13.84 -16.11 -26.70
CA TRP A 289 -12.89 -15.04 -27.01
C TRP A 289 -13.56 -13.78 -27.58
N GLU A 290 -14.51 -13.95 -28.50
CA GLU A 290 -15.27 -12.86 -29.14
C GLU A 290 -16.14 -12.05 -28.15
N ALA A 291 -16.55 -12.66 -27.04
CA ALA A 291 -17.33 -12.00 -26.01
C ALA A 291 -16.44 -11.24 -25.01
N ARG A 292 -15.15 -11.58 -24.92
CA ARG A 292 -14.23 -10.97 -23.95
C ARG A 292 -13.97 -9.51 -24.28
N THR A 293 -13.83 -8.73 -23.22
CA THR A 293 -13.30 -7.38 -23.30
C THR A 293 -11.78 -7.46 -23.29
N SER A 294 -11.10 -6.53 -23.96
CA SER A 294 -9.64 -6.41 -23.88
C SER A 294 -9.18 -6.44 -22.40
N PRO A 295 -8.39 -7.44 -21.97
CA PRO A 295 -8.00 -7.58 -20.57
C PRO A 295 -7.29 -6.35 -20.02
N GLY A 296 -6.42 -5.73 -20.83
CA GLY A 296 -5.71 -4.51 -20.46
C GLY A 296 -6.63 -3.35 -20.07
N LEU A 297 -7.77 -3.16 -20.75
CA LEU A 297 -8.74 -2.12 -20.40
C LEU A 297 -9.38 -2.39 -19.04
N ILE A 298 -9.71 -3.65 -18.74
CA ILE A 298 -10.26 -4.05 -17.44
C ILE A 298 -9.22 -3.86 -16.34
N TYR A 299 -7.98 -4.33 -16.57
CA TYR A 299 -6.89 -4.22 -15.60
C TYR A 299 -6.60 -2.77 -15.27
N PHE A 300 -6.52 -1.90 -16.28
CA PHE A 300 -6.31 -0.48 -16.10
C PHE A 300 -7.47 0.20 -15.37
N THR A 301 -8.72 -0.10 -15.76
CA THR A 301 -9.92 0.45 -15.11
C THR A 301 -9.99 0.05 -13.63
N VAL A 302 -9.77 -1.23 -13.33
CA VAL A 302 -9.80 -1.77 -11.96
C VAL A 302 -8.65 -1.18 -11.13
N THR A 303 -7.43 -1.17 -11.68
CA THR A 303 -6.25 -0.58 -11.01
C THR A 303 -6.53 0.86 -10.61
N THR A 304 -6.88 1.70 -11.58
CA THR A 304 -7.06 3.13 -11.34
C THR A 304 -8.25 3.43 -10.44
N SER A 305 -9.36 2.69 -10.57
CA SER A 305 -10.54 2.86 -9.68
C SER A 305 -10.22 2.50 -8.24
N TYR A 306 -9.47 1.40 -8.04
CA TYR A 306 -9.01 0.96 -6.72
C TYR A 306 -8.06 1.98 -6.10
N SER A 307 -7.10 2.49 -6.88
CA SER A 307 -6.15 3.51 -6.42
C SER A 307 -6.87 4.78 -5.96
N ILE A 308 -7.88 5.26 -6.68
CA ILE A 308 -8.67 6.44 -6.27
C ILE A 308 -9.29 6.24 -4.88
N LEU A 309 -9.88 5.06 -4.63
CA LEU A 309 -10.54 4.78 -3.36
C LEU A 309 -9.53 4.81 -2.21
N LEU A 310 -8.42 4.09 -2.34
CA LEU A 310 -7.48 3.91 -1.25
C LEU A 310 -6.50 5.06 -1.07
N LEU A 311 -6.07 5.74 -2.13
CA LEU A 311 -5.25 6.94 -1.99
C LEU A 311 -5.99 8.03 -1.19
N ARG A 312 -7.31 8.11 -1.32
CA ARG A 312 -8.12 9.03 -0.50
C ARG A 312 -8.17 8.59 0.97
N ILE A 313 -8.25 7.29 1.25
CA ILE A 313 -8.16 6.77 2.63
C ILE A 313 -6.78 7.07 3.21
N CYS A 314 -5.72 6.77 2.45
CA CYS A 314 -4.33 7.07 2.80
C CYS A 314 -4.16 8.54 3.16
N LEU A 315 -4.61 9.44 2.28
CA LEU A 315 -4.56 10.89 2.52
C LEU A 315 -5.31 11.30 3.79
N SER A 316 -6.52 10.76 4.01
CA SER A 316 -7.29 11.00 5.23
C SER A 316 -6.61 10.46 6.50
N ALA A 317 -5.98 9.29 6.42
CA ALA A 317 -5.28 8.66 7.54
C ALA A 317 -4.03 9.46 7.93
N THR A 318 -3.16 9.76 6.97
CA THR A 318 -1.92 10.50 7.21
C THR A 318 -2.17 11.94 7.65
N CYS A 319 -3.11 12.64 7.00
CA CYS A 319 -3.46 14.03 7.35
C CYS A 319 -4.45 14.12 8.52
N ARG A 320 -4.91 12.99 9.07
CA ARG A 320 -5.83 12.90 10.22
C ARG A 320 -7.11 13.73 10.06
N PHE A 321 -7.82 13.54 8.96
CA PHE A 321 -9.15 14.12 8.77
C PHE A 321 -10.20 13.03 8.44
N PRO A 322 -11.49 13.27 8.72
CA PRO A 322 -12.52 12.25 8.52
C PRO A 322 -12.65 11.81 7.06
N PHE A 323 -12.58 10.50 6.82
CA PHE A 323 -12.89 9.91 5.51
C PHE A 323 -14.41 9.82 5.31
N LYS A 324 -14.92 10.42 4.23
CA LYS A 324 -16.35 10.34 3.87
C LYS A 324 -16.68 8.98 3.26
N LEU A 325 -17.81 8.40 3.66
CA LEU A 325 -18.27 7.11 3.14
C LEU A 325 -18.59 7.17 1.63
N VAL A 326 -19.23 8.27 1.20
CA VAL A 326 -19.53 8.50 -0.22
C VAL A 326 -18.29 9.07 -0.91
N ASN A 327 -17.71 8.27 -1.79
CA ASN A 327 -16.58 8.66 -2.62
C ASN A 327 -17.07 9.06 -4.01
N ALA A 328 -17.40 10.35 -4.16
CA ALA A 328 -17.90 10.90 -5.43
C ALA A 328 -17.02 10.52 -6.65
N PRO A 329 -15.67 10.55 -6.55
CA PRO A 329 -14.80 10.16 -7.67
C PRO A 329 -14.91 8.69 -8.10
N ALA A 330 -15.44 7.81 -7.25
CA ALA A 330 -15.64 6.40 -7.59
C ALA A 330 -17.01 6.13 -8.25
N ILE A 331 -17.93 7.11 -8.26
CA ILE A 331 -19.29 6.95 -8.82
C ILE A 331 -19.27 6.49 -10.29
N PRO A 332 -18.43 7.03 -11.19
CA PRO A 332 -18.40 6.58 -12.58
C PRO A 332 -18.08 5.08 -12.72
N PHE A 333 -17.15 4.57 -11.90
CA PHE A 333 -16.86 3.14 -11.86
C PHE A 333 -18.06 2.33 -11.37
N PHE A 334 -18.70 2.72 -10.27
CA PHE A 334 -19.88 2.02 -9.74
C PHE A 334 -21.02 1.95 -10.76
N LEU A 335 -21.33 3.07 -11.42
CA LEU A 335 -22.40 3.14 -12.41
C LEU A 335 -22.09 2.29 -13.65
N ALA A 336 -20.87 2.39 -14.19
CA ALA A 336 -20.47 1.61 -15.35
C ALA A 336 -20.42 0.11 -15.04
N ALA A 337 -19.83 -0.26 -13.90
CA ALA A 337 -19.70 -1.65 -13.48
C ALA A 337 -21.08 -2.28 -13.23
N ALA A 338 -21.95 -1.63 -12.45
CA ALA A 338 -23.30 -2.13 -12.21
C ALA A 338 -24.12 -2.19 -13.49
N GLY A 339 -23.99 -1.18 -14.36
CA GLY A 339 -24.60 -1.15 -15.67
C GLY A 339 -24.18 -2.34 -16.54
N ILE A 340 -22.88 -2.59 -16.68
CA ILE A 340 -22.34 -3.71 -17.48
C ILE A 340 -22.80 -5.06 -16.92
N VAL A 341 -22.81 -5.23 -15.59
CA VAL A 341 -23.25 -6.49 -14.97
C VAL A 341 -24.75 -6.73 -15.22
N THR A 342 -25.59 -5.71 -15.12
CA THR A 342 -27.05 -5.88 -15.10
C THR A 342 -27.74 -5.68 -16.45
N SER A 343 -27.26 -4.74 -17.28
CA SER A 343 -27.93 -4.29 -18.50
C SER A 343 -27.25 -4.79 -19.77
N ARG A 344 -28.05 -5.32 -20.70
CA ARG A 344 -27.58 -5.75 -22.02
C ARG A 344 -26.99 -4.59 -22.83
N TRP A 345 -27.63 -3.42 -22.79
CA TRP A 345 -27.15 -2.24 -23.52
C TRP A 345 -25.76 -1.82 -23.05
N CYS A 346 -25.53 -1.81 -21.74
CA CYS A 346 -24.22 -1.50 -21.18
C CYS A 346 -23.17 -2.56 -21.55
N ARG A 347 -23.53 -3.85 -21.64
CA ARG A 347 -22.61 -4.90 -22.12
C ARG A 347 -22.21 -4.68 -23.57
N GLU A 348 -23.14 -4.30 -24.43
CA GLU A 348 -22.86 -3.99 -25.84
C GLU A 348 -21.93 -2.76 -25.96
N HIS A 349 -22.09 -1.76 -25.09
CA HIS A 349 -21.28 -0.53 -25.07
C HIS A 349 -20.11 -0.56 -24.06
N ARG A 350 -19.74 -1.74 -23.54
CA ARG A 350 -18.78 -1.89 -22.44
C ARG A 350 -17.43 -1.22 -22.70
N TYR A 351 -16.92 -1.29 -23.93
CA TYR A 351 -15.66 -0.64 -24.32
C TYR A 351 -15.70 0.88 -24.15
N ALA A 352 -16.78 1.52 -24.63
CA ALA A 352 -16.95 2.96 -24.49
C ALA A 352 -17.09 3.36 -23.01
N LEU A 353 -17.93 2.64 -22.25
CA LEU A 353 -18.14 2.90 -20.83
C LEU A 353 -16.85 2.78 -20.01
N LEU A 354 -16.09 1.70 -20.19
CA LEU A 354 -14.83 1.47 -19.47
C LEU A 354 -13.74 2.45 -19.90
N THR A 355 -13.71 2.85 -21.17
CA THR A 355 -12.79 3.89 -21.65
C THR A 355 -13.12 5.24 -21.02
N LEU A 356 -14.39 5.63 -20.94
CA LEU A 356 -14.82 6.85 -20.28
C LEU A 356 -14.47 6.84 -18.79
N VAL A 357 -14.67 5.72 -18.09
CA VAL A 357 -14.24 5.57 -16.69
C VAL A 357 -12.73 5.67 -16.57
N SER A 358 -11.97 5.04 -17.47
CA SER A 358 -10.51 5.12 -17.47
C SER A 358 -10.00 6.55 -17.67
N LEU A 359 -10.58 7.29 -18.63
CA LEU A 359 -10.25 8.70 -18.86
C LEU A 359 -10.59 9.58 -17.66
N TRP A 360 -11.77 9.37 -17.06
CA TRP A 360 -12.15 10.01 -15.80
C TRP A 360 -11.13 9.73 -14.70
N ASN A 361 -10.76 8.47 -14.51
CA ASN A 361 -9.84 8.06 -13.47
C ASN A 361 -8.46 8.69 -13.65
N VAL A 362 -7.94 8.73 -14.88
CA VAL A 362 -6.65 9.37 -15.18
C VAL A 362 -6.71 10.87 -14.89
N ALA A 363 -7.75 11.56 -15.37
CA ALA A 363 -7.91 12.99 -15.13
C ALA A 363 -7.99 13.31 -13.63
N TYR A 364 -8.79 12.54 -12.89
CA TYR A 364 -8.93 12.71 -11.44
C TYR A 364 -7.64 12.37 -10.69
N LEU A 365 -7.00 11.24 -10.98
CA LEU A 365 -5.75 10.84 -10.31
C LEU A 365 -4.64 11.85 -10.54
N THR A 366 -4.53 12.39 -11.75
CA THR A 366 -3.50 13.39 -12.09
C THR A 366 -3.67 14.66 -11.25
N ASP A 367 -4.89 15.23 -11.21
CA ASP A 367 -5.17 16.43 -10.39
C ASP A 367 -5.06 16.11 -8.89
N PHE A 368 -5.50 14.92 -8.45
CA PHE A 368 -5.42 14.47 -7.07
C PHE A 368 -3.99 14.37 -6.56
N LEU A 369 -3.13 13.67 -7.30
CA LEU A 369 -1.73 13.48 -6.92
C LEU A 369 -0.98 14.81 -6.95
N TYR A 370 -1.14 15.59 -8.03
CA TYR A 370 -0.48 16.89 -8.16
C TYR A 370 -0.88 17.85 -7.03
N THR A 371 -2.19 18.02 -6.82
CA THR A 371 -2.70 18.97 -5.83
C THR A 371 -2.37 18.53 -4.41
N SER A 372 -2.56 17.25 -4.06
CA SER A 372 -2.25 16.77 -2.71
C SER A 372 -0.77 16.88 -2.38
N VAL A 373 0.12 16.51 -3.30
CA VAL A 373 1.57 16.68 -3.12
C VAL A 373 1.94 18.15 -3.03
N SER A 374 1.39 19.00 -3.89
CA SER A 374 1.65 20.45 -3.87
C SER A 374 1.21 21.11 -2.56
N ASP A 375 0.02 20.75 -2.06
CA ASP A 375 -0.54 21.28 -0.82
C ASP A 375 0.33 20.87 0.39
N VAL A 376 0.78 19.61 0.44
CA VAL A 376 1.68 19.12 1.50
C VAL A 376 3.04 19.80 1.41
N CYS A 377 3.65 19.90 0.22
CA CYS A 377 4.93 20.58 0.03
C CYS A 377 4.84 22.04 0.49
N SER A 378 3.78 22.74 0.10
CA SER A 378 3.57 24.15 0.42
C SER A 378 3.34 24.36 1.92
N SER A 379 2.58 23.47 2.57
CA SER A 379 2.31 23.56 4.01
C SER A 379 3.55 23.26 4.85
N LEU A 380 4.39 22.31 4.43
CA LEU A 380 5.58 21.90 5.17
C LEU A 380 6.84 22.69 4.79
N GLU A 381 6.76 23.55 3.77
CA GLU A 381 7.90 24.28 3.19
C GLU A 381 9.05 23.35 2.77
N ILE A 382 8.70 22.22 2.13
CA ILE A 382 9.66 21.21 1.65
C ILE A 382 9.57 21.03 0.14
N SER A 383 10.65 20.54 -0.46
CA SER A 383 10.64 20.07 -1.85
C SER A 383 10.34 18.58 -1.93
N CYS A 384 9.59 18.16 -2.95
CA CYS A 384 9.28 16.74 -3.17
C CYS A 384 10.48 15.91 -3.65
N PHE A 385 11.43 16.51 -4.38
CA PHE A 385 12.54 15.78 -5.01
C PHE A 385 13.91 16.43 -4.85
N ARG A 386 13.99 17.61 -4.23
CA ARG A 386 15.25 18.34 -4.04
C ARG A 386 15.73 18.18 -2.61
N VAL A 387 16.96 17.72 -2.45
CA VAL A 387 17.67 17.84 -1.17
C VAL A 387 18.11 19.30 -1.05
N GLU A 388 17.57 20.01 -0.06
CA GLU A 388 18.04 21.36 0.22
C GLU A 388 19.46 21.28 0.78
N ALA A 389 20.39 22.02 0.18
CA ALA A 389 21.74 22.10 0.71
C ALA A 389 21.65 22.70 2.11
N CYS A 390 22.09 21.94 3.12
CA CYS A 390 22.20 22.44 4.48
C CYS A 390 22.99 23.75 4.42
N LYS A 391 22.37 24.88 4.82
CA LYS A 391 23.12 26.08 5.16
C LYS A 391 24.05 25.65 6.29
N ARG A 392 25.32 25.37 5.97
CA ARG A 392 26.35 25.25 6.99
C ARG A 392 26.19 26.48 7.87
N LYS A 393 25.84 26.27 9.14
CA LYS A 393 26.15 27.26 10.16
C LYS A 393 27.68 27.30 10.15
N ASP A 394 28.23 28.23 9.38
CA ASP A 394 29.65 28.53 9.45
C ASP A 394 29.93 28.89 10.90
N GLY A 395 30.65 27.98 11.55
CA GLY A 395 31.05 28.09 12.93
C GLY A 395 31.90 29.35 13.08
N VAL A 396 31.44 30.20 13.98
CA VAL A 396 32.27 31.12 14.75
C VAL A 396 33.50 30.35 15.25
N ASN A 397 34.69 30.71 14.76
CA ASN A 397 35.86 31.01 15.57
C ASN A 397 37.11 31.29 14.73
N GLY A 398 37.80 32.40 15.02
CA GLY A 398 39.23 32.52 14.77
C GLY A 398 39.73 33.89 14.33
N GLY A 399 39.69 34.90 15.21
CA GLY A 399 40.39 36.16 14.98
C GLY A 399 40.42 37.05 16.22
N LYS A 400 41.35 36.80 17.14
CA LYS A 400 41.70 37.74 18.23
C LYS A 400 42.55 38.88 17.66
N SER A 401 42.17 40.12 17.93
CA SER A 401 43.11 41.17 18.36
C SER A 401 42.35 42.34 19.04
N ALA A 402 42.99 42.92 20.06
CA ALA A 402 42.56 44.01 20.94
C ALA A 402 42.30 45.34 20.20
N ASN A 403 41.65 46.40 20.70
CA ASN A 403 41.60 47.00 22.03
C ASN A 403 40.54 48.14 22.08
N SER A 404 40.16 48.54 23.31
CA SER A 404 39.63 49.85 23.76
C SER A 404 38.17 50.29 23.47
N GLY A 405 37.51 50.83 24.50
CA GLY A 405 36.41 51.78 24.37
C GLY A 405 35.18 51.49 25.24
N ALA A 406 34.99 52.26 26.32
CA ALA A 406 33.84 52.24 27.22
C ALA A 406 32.54 52.73 26.57
N GLY A 407 31.39 52.30 27.09
CA GLY A 407 30.09 52.94 26.80
C GLY A 407 28.88 52.02 26.98
N GLU A 408 28.16 52.22 28.09
CA GLU A 408 26.72 52.04 28.37
C GLU A 408 25.79 51.12 27.55
N SER A 409 24.83 50.57 28.30
CA SER A 409 23.46 50.15 27.96
C SER A 409 23.19 48.65 27.65
N ALA A 410 22.66 47.96 28.66
CA ALA A 410 21.66 46.91 28.48
C ALA A 410 20.31 47.58 28.11
N PRO A 411 19.34 46.96 27.38
CA PRO A 411 18.70 45.70 27.81
C PRO A 411 18.06 44.81 26.70
N LYS A 412 17.48 43.68 27.15
CA LYS A 412 16.38 42.87 26.55
C LYS A 412 16.75 41.48 26.00
N GLU A 413 17.18 40.57 26.87
CA GLU A 413 16.96 39.13 26.57
C GLU A 413 16.64 38.23 27.78
N LEU A 414 16.58 38.78 29.00
CA LEU A 414 16.30 37.98 30.20
C LEU A 414 14.82 37.89 30.61
N LYS A 415 13.89 38.56 29.93
CA LYS A 415 12.46 38.59 30.31
C LYS A 415 11.58 37.52 29.63
N ARG A 416 12.12 36.69 28.72
CA ARG A 416 11.34 35.64 28.03
C ARG A 416 11.39 34.27 28.70
N ARG A 417 12.42 33.97 29.51
CA ARG A 417 12.56 32.67 30.20
C ARG A 417 11.76 32.57 31.51
N GLY A 418 11.43 33.69 32.15
CA GLY A 418 10.60 33.69 33.38
C GLY A 418 9.10 33.47 33.14
N LYS A 419 8.56 33.88 31.98
CA LYS A 419 7.12 33.74 31.68
C LYS A 419 6.71 32.33 31.26
N ALA A 420 7.61 31.55 30.65
CA ALA A 420 7.33 30.17 30.28
C ALA A 420 7.29 29.22 31.50
N ALA A 421 8.11 29.48 32.52
CA ALA A 421 8.14 28.67 33.75
C ALA A 421 6.92 28.90 34.67
N MET A 422 6.23 30.03 34.54
CA MET A 422 5.06 30.36 35.37
C MET A 422 3.75 29.79 34.78
N MET A 423 3.59 29.79 33.45
CA MET A 423 2.44 29.16 32.79
C MET A 423 2.41 27.63 32.92
N GLN A 424 3.57 26.99 33.13
CA GLN A 424 3.66 25.55 33.33
C GLN A 424 3.37 25.10 34.76
N LYS A 425 3.27 26.06 35.71
CA LYS A 425 2.93 25.79 37.11
C LYS A 425 1.45 25.99 37.42
N GLU A 426 0.75 26.87 36.69
CA GLU A 426 -0.70 27.09 36.86
C GLU A 426 -1.56 26.02 36.15
N ALA A 427 -1.05 25.35 35.11
CA ALA A 427 -1.77 24.26 34.44
C ALA A 427 -1.79 22.92 35.21
N ASN A 428 -1.02 22.81 36.31
CA ASN A 428 -0.92 21.58 37.11
C ASN A 428 -1.82 21.58 38.36
N THR A 429 -2.70 22.57 38.52
CA THR A 429 -3.54 22.73 39.73
C THR A 429 -5.05 22.69 39.49
N GLU A 430 -5.53 22.44 38.26
CA GLU A 430 -6.98 22.46 37.96
C GLU A 430 -7.58 21.12 37.48
N ASP A 431 -6.86 20.00 37.49
CA ASP A 431 -7.38 18.70 37.02
C ASP A 431 -7.44 17.60 38.10
N GLU A 432 -7.78 17.96 39.35
CA GLU A 432 -8.22 16.98 40.36
C GLU A 432 -9.76 16.88 40.38
N ASN A 433 -10.34 16.04 39.50
CA ASN A 433 -11.51 15.19 39.79
C ASN A 433 -12.02 14.46 38.54
N ILE A 434 -11.40 13.33 38.16
CA ILE A 434 -12.05 12.29 37.34
C ILE A 434 -11.56 10.92 37.85
N PRO A 435 -12.44 9.96 38.18
CA PRO A 435 -12.06 8.73 38.87
C PRO A 435 -11.28 7.75 37.99
N ASP A 436 -10.25 7.14 38.59
CA ASP A 436 -9.38 6.11 38.04
C ASP A 436 -10.14 4.90 37.48
N VAL A 437 -10.01 4.68 36.16
CA VAL A 437 -10.23 3.36 35.55
C VAL A 437 -8.87 2.84 35.11
N ALA A 438 -8.27 2.02 35.96
CA ALA A 438 -7.04 1.29 35.69
C ALA A 438 -7.22 0.35 34.49
N VAL A 439 -6.75 0.77 33.31
CA VAL A 439 -6.53 -0.12 32.16
C VAL A 439 -5.05 -0.51 32.15
N SER A 440 -4.84 -1.78 32.51
CA SER A 440 -3.59 -2.55 32.46
C SER A 440 -2.68 -2.18 31.27
N SER A 441 -1.58 -1.51 31.57
CA SER A 441 -0.42 -1.27 30.69
C SER A 441 0.49 -2.49 30.55
N ARG A 442 0.02 -3.70 30.89
CA ARG A 442 0.83 -4.93 30.90
C ARG A 442 0.68 -5.84 29.67
N GLU A 443 -0.24 -5.57 28.75
CA GLU A 443 -0.45 -6.45 27.58
C GLU A 443 0.25 -6.03 26.28
N SER A 444 0.80 -4.82 26.18
CA SER A 444 1.58 -4.40 25.00
C SER A 444 2.98 -5.03 24.90
N ARG A 445 3.46 -5.69 25.96
CA ARG A 445 4.77 -6.36 26.01
C ARG A 445 4.76 -7.86 25.66
N ARG A 446 3.61 -8.47 25.37
CA ARG A 446 3.52 -9.92 25.08
C ARG A 446 3.51 -10.30 23.58
N ARG A 447 3.72 -9.36 22.66
CA ARG A 447 3.84 -9.65 21.21
C ARG A 447 5.29 -9.79 20.73
N GLY A 448 6.13 -10.43 21.53
CA GLY A 448 7.57 -10.59 21.25
C GLY A 448 8.18 -11.82 21.90
N ALA A 449 7.48 -12.95 21.87
CA ALA A 449 8.02 -14.29 22.16
C ALA A 449 7.31 -15.29 21.26
#